data_AF-A0AA51SA30-F1
#
_entry.id   AF-A0AA51SA30-F1
#
_cell.length_a   1.000
_cell.length_b   1.000
_cell.length_c   1.000
_cell.angle_alpha   90.00
_cell.angle_beta   90.00
_cell.angle_gamma   90.00
#
_symmetry.space_group_name_H-M   'P 1'
#
loop_
_entity.id
_entity.type
_entity.pdbx_description
1 polymer ?
#
loop_
_entity_poly.entity_id
_entity_poly.type
_entity_poly.pdbx_seq_one_letter_code
_entity_poly.pdbx_strand_id
1 'polypeptide(L)'
;MINAVDLFSCTPAQRKIRITNQAGILATDNEIEVSRKLSGVINTFIDDYFVLLIQNDQSNANGSVLDRVNIGQKIDAEIASFRPLAIAELNKANPTRANLIRNAKNLYELAGASKLAGANKATRNLSTTMGLLWEKVANISPYAVNPEIEFNIKIKGVDLISKNKQSNIVEYQQLKTKHDTLTGSQKGRSVSELEIHENPVFCACFSLGGWTFNDPNIPRISGPEFWNRIGIDYPIFEDKVKSLIVDLENVFIAL
;
A
#
# COMPACT_ATOMS: atom_id res chain seq x y z
N MET A 1 18.46 10.28 -21.63
CA MET A 1 17.67 10.55 -20.41
C MET A 1 16.22 10.30 -20.77
N ILE A 2 15.49 9.55 -19.95
CA ILE A 2 14.06 9.27 -20.17
C ILE A 2 13.27 10.59 -20.08
N ASN A 3 12.40 10.84 -21.06
CA ASN A 3 11.45 11.95 -21.04
C ASN A 3 10.12 11.48 -20.41
N ALA A 4 9.57 12.24 -19.46
CA ALA A 4 8.32 11.92 -18.77
C ALA A 4 7.12 11.82 -19.72
N VAL A 5 7.01 12.69 -20.72
CA VAL A 5 5.91 12.72 -21.70
C VAL A 5 5.87 11.43 -22.53
N ASP A 6 7.05 10.99 -23.00
CA ASP A 6 7.17 9.74 -23.76
C ASP A 6 6.78 8.54 -22.89
N LEU A 7 7.17 8.56 -21.61
CA LEU A 7 6.92 7.46 -20.67
C LEU A 7 5.45 7.43 -20.23
N PHE A 8 4.80 8.58 -20.10
CA PHE A 8 3.39 8.73 -19.77
C PHE A 8 2.49 8.05 -20.82
N SER A 9 2.88 8.17 -22.09
CA SER A 9 2.17 7.57 -23.23
C SER A 9 2.41 6.05 -23.40
N CYS A 10 3.34 5.46 -22.64
CA CYS A 10 3.68 4.05 -22.71
C CYS A 10 2.77 3.19 -21.84
N THR A 11 2.62 1.91 -22.20
CA THR A 11 2.06 0.88 -21.30
C THR A 11 3.03 0.56 -20.16
N PRO A 12 2.57 0.02 -19.00
CA PRO A 12 3.46 -0.39 -17.90
C PRO A 12 4.59 -1.33 -18.32
N ALA A 13 4.34 -2.25 -19.26
CA ALA A 13 5.37 -3.15 -19.79
C ALA A 13 6.46 -2.41 -20.58
N GLN A 14 6.08 -1.41 -21.38
CA GLN A 14 7.03 -0.57 -22.11
C GLN A 14 7.82 0.35 -21.16
N ARG A 15 7.16 0.90 -20.14
CA ARG A 15 7.80 1.70 -19.09
C ARG A 15 8.88 0.89 -18.39
N LYS A 16 8.54 -0.34 -17.97
CA LYS A 16 9.50 -1.30 -17.38
C LYS A 16 10.75 -1.46 -18.22
N ILE A 17 10.59 -1.80 -19.51
CA ILE A 17 11.72 -2.04 -20.42
C ILE A 17 12.62 -0.80 -20.49
N ARG A 18 12.04 0.39 -20.66
CA ARG A 18 12.81 1.64 -20.76
C ARG A 18 13.61 1.92 -19.48
N ILE A 19 12.96 1.83 -18.32
CA ILE A 19 13.59 2.10 -17.02
C ILE A 19 14.69 1.06 -16.74
N THR A 20 14.40 -0.23 -16.92
CA THR A 20 15.36 -1.32 -16.70
C THR A 20 16.57 -1.22 -17.63
N ASN A 21 16.38 -0.89 -18.91
CA ASN A 21 17.48 -0.73 -19.86
C ASN A 21 18.39 0.45 -19.49
N GLN A 22 17.81 1.58 -19.05
CA GLN A 22 18.61 2.73 -18.62
C GLN A 22 19.30 2.49 -17.27
N ALA A 23 18.70 1.68 -16.38
CA ALA A 23 19.26 1.41 -15.06
C ALA A 23 20.57 0.60 -15.10
N GLY A 24 20.86 -0.10 -16.21
CA GLY A 24 22.11 -0.85 -16.35
C GLY A 24 22.28 -1.91 -15.27
N ILE A 25 21.20 -2.66 -14.97
CA ILE A 25 21.21 -3.73 -13.98
C ILE A 25 22.14 -4.85 -14.47
N LEU A 26 23.05 -5.29 -13.61
CA LEU A 26 24.00 -6.37 -13.86
C LEU A 26 23.54 -7.63 -13.13
N ALA A 27 23.95 -8.80 -13.64
CA ALA A 27 23.62 -10.09 -13.02
C ALA A 27 24.22 -10.27 -11.60
N THR A 28 25.24 -9.48 -11.25
CA THR A 28 25.90 -9.48 -9.95
C THR A 28 25.29 -8.52 -8.94
N ASP A 29 24.35 -7.67 -9.36
CA ASP A 29 23.70 -6.71 -8.46
C ASP A 29 22.80 -7.45 -7.47
N ASN A 30 22.92 -7.12 -6.18
CA ASN A 30 21.96 -7.58 -5.18
C ASN A 30 20.66 -6.76 -5.23
N GLU A 31 19.62 -7.19 -4.50
CA GLU A 31 18.30 -6.54 -4.54
C GLU A 31 18.32 -5.06 -4.16
N ILE A 32 19.21 -4.65 -3.25
CA ILE A 32 19.35 -3.26 -2.80
C ILE A 32 20.02 -2.42 -3.90
N GLU A 33 21.07 -2.94 -4.54
CA GLU A 33 21.73 -2.31 -5.69
C GLU A 33 20.76 -2.12 -6.85
N VAL A 34 19.98 -3.15 -7.18
CA VAL A 34 18.93 -3.09 -8.21
C VAL A 34 17.94 -1.97 -7.89
N SER A 35 17.46 -1.91 -6.64
CA SER A 35 16.48 -0.90 -6.21
C SER A 35 17.04 0.51 -6.29
N ARG A 36 18.33 0.70 -5.94
CA ARG A 36 19.02 1.99 -6.04
C ARG A 36 19.17 2.44 -7.49
N LYS A 37 19.59 1.55 -8.39
CA LYS A 37 19.73 1.85 -9.83
C LYS A 37 18.39 2.21 -10.47
N LEU A 38 17.34 1.44 -10.17
CA LEU A 38 15.99 1.71 -10.66
C LEU A 38 15.47 3.07 -10.18
N SER A 39 15.63 3.36 -8.88
CA SER A 39 15.20 4.64 -8.30
C SER A 39 16.00 5.82 -8.86
N GLY A 40 17.30 5.64 -9.07
CA GLY A 40 18.15 6.64 -9.72
C GLY A 40 17.68 7.00 -11.13
N VAL A 41 17.18 6.04 -11.90
CA VAL A 41 16.54 6.33 -13.20
C VAL A 41 15.20 7.03 -13.02
N ILE A 42 14.36 6.56 -12.10
CA ILE A 42 13.04 7.15 -11.82
C ILE A 42 13.17 8.63 -11.41
N ASN A 43 14.15 8.96 -10.56
CA ASN A 43 14.43 10.34 -10.12
C ASN A 43 14.72 11.29 -11.29
N THR A 44 15.15 10.79 -12.45
CA THR A 44 15.41 11.65 -13.62
C THR A 44 14.15 12.19 -14.30
N PHE A 45 12.97 11.60 -14.03
CA PHE A 45 11.73 11.97 -14.72
C PHE A 45 10.48 12.04 -13.83
N ILE A 46 10.51 11.48 -12.62
CA ILE A 46 9.31 11.27 -11.80
C ILE A 46 8.62 12.57 -11.40
N ASP A 47 9.37 13.66 -11.20
CA ASP A 47 8.78 14.95 -10.84
C ASP A 47 7.91 15.52 -11.96
N ASP A 48 8.45 15.53 -13.19
CA ASP A 48 7.72 15.91 -14.41
C ASP A 48 6.57 14.93 -14.68
N TYR A 49 6.75 13.65 -14.37
CA TYR A 49 5.71 12.64 -14.49
C TYR A 49 4.51 12.94 -13.59
N PHE A 50 4.75 13.35 -12.34
CA PHE A 50 3.69 13.80 -11.44
C PHE A 50 2.99 15.06 -11.97
N VAL A 51 3.72 15.99 -12.58
CA VAL A 51 3.09 17.16 -13.22
C VAL A 51 2.10 16.71 -14.30
N LEU A 52 2.47 15.74 -15.14
CA LEU A 52 1.58 15.18 -16.16
C LEU A 52 0.37 14.46 -15.56
N LEU A 53 0.56 13.65 -14.51
CA LEU A 53 -0.53 12.97 -13.80
C LEU A 53 -1.54 13.97 -13.24
N ILE A 54 -1.06 15.02 -12.56
CA ILE A 54 -1.89 16.05 -11.95
C ILE A 54 -2.64 16.86 -13.03
N GLN A 55 -1.96 17.25 -14.10
CA GLN A 55 -2.59 17.97 -15.21
C GLN A 55 -3.66 17.13 -15.90
N ASN A 56 -3.37 15.85 -16.15
CA ASN A 56 -4.34 14.93 -16.74
C ASN A 56 -5.56 14.78 -15.83
N ASP A 57 -5.37 14.65 -14.51
CA ASP A 57 -6.46 14.59 -13.55
C ASP A 57 -7.32 15.87 -13.54
N GLN A 58 -6.69 17.04 -13.52
CA GLN A 58 -7.38 18.33 -13.54
C GLN A 58 -8.11 18.61 -14.86
N SER A 59 -7.69 17.98 -15.95
CA SER A 59 -8.31 18.12 -17.27
C SER A 59 -9.56 17.23 -17.47
N ASN A 60 -9.88 16.35 -16.52
CA ASN A 60 -11.04 15.48 -16.61
C ASN A 60 -12.35 16.26 -16.63
N ALA A 61 -13.24 15.93 -17.58
CA ALA A 61 -14.54 16.58 -17.73
C ALA A 61 -15.44 16.45 -16.48
N ASN A 62 -15.21 15.43 -15.64
CA ASN A 62 -15.97 15.15 -14.42
C ASN A 62 -15.31 15.71 -13.15
N GLY A 63 -14.33 16.61 -13.29
CA GLY A 63 -13.53 17.11 -12.18
C GLY A 63 -12.39 16.18 -11.79
N SER A 64 -11.65 16.60 -10.76
CA SER A 64 -10.49 15.85 -10.25
C SER A 64 -10.96 14.57 -9.58
N VAL A 65 -10.14 13.51 -9.66
CA VAL A 65 -10.37 12.28 -8.89
C VAL A 65 -10.35 12.55 -7.38
N LEU A 66 -9.69 13.63 -6.93
CA LEU A 66 -9.60 14.02 -5.53
C LEU A 66 -10.84 14.81 -5.05
N ASP A 67 -11.77 15.15 -5.94
CA ASP A 67 -13.04 15.74 -5.53
C ASP A 67 -13.81 14.74 -4.65
N ARG A 68 -14.43 15.23 -3.57
CA ARG A 68 -15.03 14.42 -2.49
C ARG A 68 -15.90 13.25 -2.97
N VAL A 69 -16.73 13.48 -3.99
CA VAL A 69 -17.61 12.46 -4.57
C VAL A 69 -16.82 11.44 -5.39
N ASN A 70 -15.90 11.91 -6.24
CA ASN A 70 -15.11 11.08 -7.14
C ASN A 70 -14.17 10.15 -6.36
N ILE A 71 -13.47 10.67 -5.35
CA ILE A 71 -12.56 9.87 -4.53
C ILE A 71 -13.33 8.80 -3.74
N GLY A 72 -14.50 9.15 -3.20
CA GLY A 72 -15.36 8.20 -2.50
C GLY A 72 -15.78 7.03 -3.40
N GLN A 73 -16.17 7.32 -4.64
CA GLN A 73 -16.54 6.28 -5.63
C GLN A 73 -15.36 5.40 -6.04
N LYS A 74 -14.17 5.97 -6.19
CA LYS A 74 -12.96 5.20 -6.51
C LYS A 74 -12.55 4.28 -5.37
N ILE A 75 -12.62 4.76 -4.13
CA ILE A 75 -12.39 3.92 -2.93
C ILE A 75 -13.42 2.79 -2.87
N ASP A 76 -14.70 3.08 -3.12
CA ASP A 76 -15.75 2.04 -3.16
C ASP A 76 -15.46 0.97 -4.23
N ALA A 77 -14.95 1.36 -5.39
CA ALA A 77 -14.59 0.42 -6.46
C ALA A 77 -13.42 -0.50 -6.06
N GLU A 78 -12.39 0.04 -5.40
CA GLU A 78 -11.28 -0.77 -4.88
C GLU A 78 -11.75 -1.72 -3.78
N ILE A 79 -12.62 -1.25 -2.88
CA ILE A 79 -13.23 -2.08 -1.83
C ILE A 79 -14.09 -3.19 -2.45
N ALA A 80 -14.91 -2.88 -3.45
CA ALA A 80 -15.76 -3.86 -4.12
C ALA A 80 -14.92 -4.96 -4.80
N SER A 81 -13.78 -4.59 -5.40
CA SER A 81 -12.84 -5.53 -6.02
C SER A 81 -12.09 -6.37 -4.98
N PHE A 82 -11.81 -5.81 -3.81
CA PHE A 82 -11.15 -6.50 -2.70
C PHE A 82 -12.07 -7.48 -1.96
N ARG A 83 -13.35 -7.14 -1.80
CA ARG A 83 -14.29 -7.86 -0.93
C ARG A 83 -14.37 -9.37 -1.20
N PRO A 84 -14.46 -9.87 -2.45
CA PRO A 84 -14.48 -11.31 -2.72
C PRO A 84 -13.23 -12.04 -2.21
N LEU A 85 -12.05 -11.40 -2.33
CA LEU A 85 -10.78 -11.96 -1.86
C LEU A 85 -10.77 -12.05 -0.33
N ALA A 86 -11.22 -11.00 0.35
CA ALA A 86 -11.33 -10.98 1.81
C ALA A 86 -12.29 -12.07 2.33
N ILE A 87 -13.45 -12.25 1.69
CA ILE A 87 -14.42 -13.29 2.05
C ILE A 87 -13.82 -14.68 1.82
N ALA A 88 -13.07 -14.91 0.74
CA ALA A 88 -12.39 -16.18 0.51
C ALA A 88 -11.36 -16.49 1.60
N GLU A 89 -10.61 -15.49 2.07
CA GLU A 89 -9.66 -15.66 3.18
C GLU A 89 -10.34 -15.92 4.52
N LEU A 90 -11.51 -15.30 4.78
CA LEU A 90 -12.32 -15.59 5.97
C LEU A 90 -12.83 -17.03 5.97
N ASN A 91 -13.29 -17.53 4.82
CA ASN A 91 -13.70 -18.93 4.68
C ASN A 91 -12.56 -19.91 4.99
N LYS A 92 -11.34 -19.64 4.52
CA LYS A 92 -10.15 -20.44 4.86
C LYS A 92 -9.76 -20.38 6.34
N ALA A 93 -10.20 -19.34 7.04
CA ALA A 93 -9.96 -19.16 8.46
C ALA A 93 -11.00 -19.84 9.36
N ASN A 94 -12.14 -20.31 8.83
CA ASN A 94 -13.22 -20.93 9.60
C ASN A 94 -13.24 -22.48 9.43
N PRO A 95 -12.51 -23.24 10.27
CA PRO A 95 -12.55 -24.70 10.22
C PRO A 95 -13.90 -25.25 10.73
N THR A 96 -14.33 -26.38 10.17
CA THR A 96 -15.56 -27.05 10.62
C THR A 96 -15.45 -27.55 12.05
N ARG A 97 -16.57 -27.57 12.80
CA ARG A 97 -16.62 -28.05 14.19
C ARG A 97 -16.02 -29.45 14.36
N ALA A 98 -16.32 -30.36 13.42
CA ALA A 98 -15.79 -31.72 13.45
C ALA A 98 -14.26 -31.77 13.27
N ASN A 99 -13.71 -30.92 12.40
CA ASN A 99 -12.26 -30.85 12.18
C ASN A 99 -11.53 -30.21 13.36
N LEU A 100 -12.16 -29.21 14.00
CA LEU A 100 -11.63 -28.56 15.20
C LEU A 100 -11.48 -29.52 16.36
N ILE A 101 -12.56 -30.22 16.73
CA ILE A 101 -12.56 -31.14 17.88
C ILE A 101 -11.54 -32.26 17.67
N ARG A 102 -11.43 -32.79 16.44
CA ARG A 102 -10.49 -33.87 16.10
C ARG A 102 -9.02 -33.46 16.26
N ASN A 103 -8.69 -32.19 16.05
CA ASN A 103 -7.31 -31.69 16.03
C ASN A 103 -7.08 -30.59 17.08
N ALA A 104 -7.82 -30.64 18.20
CA ALA A 104 -7.85 -29.55 19.16
C ALA A 104 -6.49 -29.30 19.82
N LYS A 105 -6.07 -28.04 19.80
CA LYS A 105 -4.83 -27.51 20.41
C LYS A 105 -5.10 -26.53 21.55
N ASN A 106 -6.33 -26.06 21.69
CA ASN A 106 -6.77 -25.17 22.77
C ASN A 106 -8.20 -25.48 23.21
N LEU A 107 -8.65 -24.85 24.30
CA LEU A 107 -9.96 -25.08 24.90
C LEU A 107 -11.14 -24.74 23.97
N TYR A 108 -11.00 -23.70 23.15
CA TYR A 108 -12.05 -23.29 22.22
C TYR A 108 -12.21 -24.32 21.09
N GLU A 109 -11.09 -24.84 20.57
CA GLU A 109 -11.08 -25.91 19.57
C GLU A 109 -11.65 -27.22 20.15
N LEU A 110 -11.29 -27.55 21.39
CA LEU A 110 -11.80 -28.73 22.11
C LEU A 110 -13.32 -28.65 22.31
N ALA A 111 -13.85 -27.47 22.64
CA ALA A 111 -15.29 -27.23 22.76
C ALA A 111 -16.02 -27.18 21.40
N GLY A 112 -15.27 -27.13 20.29
CA GLY A 112 -15.81 -26.92 18.96
C GLY A 112 -16.33 -25.50 18.71
N ALA A 113 -15.86 -24.51 19.49
CA ALA A 113 -16.21 -23.10 19.35
C ALA A 113 -15.45 -22.46 18.18
N SER A 114 -15.91 -22.72 16.95
CA SER A 114 -15.19 -22.39 15.72
C SER A 114 -14.87 -20.91 15.53
N LYS A 115 -15.78 -20.02 15.91
CA LYS A 115 -15.57 -18.57 15.79
C LYS A 115 -14.46 -18.07 16.68
N LEU A 116 -14.47 -18.46 17.95
CA LEU A 116 -13.42 -18.09 18.91
C LEU A 116 -12.07 -18.69 18.51
N ALA A 117 -12.06 -19.94 18.03
CA ALA A 117 -10.85 -20.59 17.54
C ALA A 117 -10.28 -19.93 16.27
N GLY A 118 -11.15 -19.50 15.34
CA GLY A 118 -10.77 -18.92 14.05
C GLY A 118 -10.47 -17.41 14.07
N ALA A 119 -10.93 -16.68 15.09
CA ALA A 119 -10.89 -15.21 15.13
C ALA A 119 -9.48 -14.63 14.89
N ASN A 120 -8.46 -15.14 15.57
CA ASN A 120 -7.08 -14.66 15.41
C ASN A 120 -6.52 -14.94 14.01
N LYS A 121 -6.90 -16.06 13.40
CA LYS A 121 -6.49 -16.39 12.03
C LYS A 121 -7.20 -15.49 11.02
N ALA A 122 -8.49 -15.23 11.21
CA ALA A 122 -9.27 -14.34 10.39
C ALA A 122 -8.69 -12.91 10.39
N THR A 123 -8.46 -12.32 11.57
CA THR A 123 -7.91 -10.96 11.68
C THR A 123 -6.50 -10.83 11.10
N ARG A 124 -5.65 -11.85 11.28
CA ARG A 124 -4.30 -11.88 10.67
C ARG A 124 -4.35 -11.96 9.14
N ASN A 125 -5.20 -12.82 8.60
CA ASN A 125 -5.36 -12.96 7.15
C ASN A 125 -5.88 -11.67 6.53
N LEU A 126 -6.92 -11.07 7.13
CA LEU A 126 -7.46 -9.79 6.69
C LEU A 126 -6.41 -8.67 6.76
N SER A 127 -5.65 -8.58 7.85
CA SER A 127 -4.61 -7.56 8.00
C SER A 127 -3.55 -7.66 6.89
N THR A 128 -3.19 -8.88 6.49
CA THR A 128 -2.22 -9.14 5.43
C THR A 128 -2.76 -8.71 4.06
N THR A 129 -4.01 -9.07 3.75
CA THR A 129 -4.61 -8.75 2.44
C THR A 129 -5.00 -7.28 2.31
N MET A 130 -5.35 -6.62 3.43
CA MET A 130 -5.69 -5.19 3.45
C MET A 130 -4.50 -4.28 3.16
N GLY A 131 -3.25 -4.70 3.44
CA GLY A 131 -2.07 -3.91 3.09
C GLY A 131 -2.06 -3.51 1.61
N LEU A 132 -2.35 -4.47 0.73
CA LEU A 132 -2.45 -4.25 -0.72
C LEU A 132 -3.62 -3.34 -1.09
N LEU A 133 -4.73 -3.38 -0.35
CA LEU A 133 -5.85 -2.47 -0.58
C LEU A 133 -5.43 -1.02 -0.28
N TRP A 134 -4.67 -0.77 0.78
CA TRP A 134 -4.22 0.57 1.12
C TRP A 134 -3.28 1.16 0.07
N GLU A 135 -2.37 0.34 -0.48
CA GLU A 135 -1.51 0.74 -1.59
C GLU A 135 -2.33 1.13 -2.82
N LYS A 136 -3.34 0.33 -3.18
CA LYS A 136 -4.24 0.63 -4.31
C LYS A 136 -5.04 1.91 -4.09
N VAL A 137 -5.56 2.11 -2.88
CA VAL A 137 -6.30 3.32 -2.52
C VAL A 137 -5.39 4.56 -2.57
N ALA A 138 -4.16 4.47 -2.07
CA ALA A 138 -3.19 5.55 -2.18
C ALA A 138 -2.88 5.88 -3.65
N ASN A 139 -2.74 4.87 -4.50
CA ASN A 139 -2.48 5.00 -5.94
C ASN A 139 -3.67 5.57 -6.75
N ILE A 140 -4.83 5.84 -6.13
CA ILE A 140 -5.90 6.62 -6.79
C ILE A 140 -5.45 8.07 -6.98
N SER A 141 -4.62 8.59 -6.06
CA SER A 141 -4.20 9.99 -6.11
C SER A 141 -3.23 10.26 -7.27
N PRO A 142 -3.40 11.36 -8.03
CA PRO A 142 -2.42 11.76 -9.03
C PRO A 142 -1.07 12.22 -8.42
N TYR A 143 -1.00 12.35 -7.09
CA TYR A 143 0.22 12.65 -6.35
C TYR A 143 0.95 11.39 -5.87
N ALA A 144 0.47 10.20 -6.20
CA ALA A 144 1.01 8.94 -5.71
C ALA A 144 1.13 7.90 -6.83
N VAL A 145 2.24 7.16 -6.82
CA VAL A 145 2.55 6.11 -7.76
C VAL A 145 3.04 4.89 -7.00
N ASN A 146 2.34 3.77 -7.14
CA ASN A 146 2.84 2.46 -6.79
C ASN A 146 3.70 1.96 -7.95
N PRO A 147 5.02 1.73 -7.76
CA PRO A 147 5.92 1.40 -8.86
C PRO A 147 5.61 0.04 -9.51
N GLU A 148 5.03 -0.91 -8.77
CA GLU A 148 4.61 -2.20 -9.33
C GLU A 148 3.39 -2.04 -10.25
N ILE A 149 2.46 -1.16 -9.91
CA ILE A 149 1.27 -0.89 -10.74
C ILE A 149 1.64 -0.04 -11.95
N GLU A 150 2.32 1.09 -11.72
CA GLU A 150 2.51 2.12 -12.74
C GLU A 150 3.63 1.80 -13.73
N PHE A 151 4.71 1.19 -13.22
CA PHE A 151 5.91 0.91 -13.98
C PHE A 151 6.19 -0.59 -14.15
N ASN A 152 5.38 -1.47 -13.54
CA ASN A 152 5.64 -2.92 -13.51
C ASN A 152 7.04 -3.27 -12.97
N ILE A 153 7.51 -2.47 -12.00
CA ILE A 153 8.83 -2.57 -11.38
C ILE A 153 8.66 -2.69 -9.88
N LYS A 154 9.31 -3.71 -9.29
CA LYS A 154 9.44 -3.86 -7.86
C LYS A 154 10.67 -3.11 -7.38
N ILE A 155 10.47 -2.11 -6.53
CA ILE A 155 11.55 -1.41 -5.80
C ILE A 155 11.51 -1.92 -4.37
N LYS A 156 12.61 -2.51 -3.91
CA LYS A 156 12.63 -3.15 -2.60
C LYS A 156 12.42 -2.12 -1.49
N GLY A 157 11.44 -2.36 -0.63
CA GLY A 157 11.13 -1.50 0.51
C GLY A 157 10.30 -0.26 0.18
N VAL A 158 9.95 -0.03 -1.09
CA VAL A 158 9.14 1.09 -1.54
C VAL A 158 7.79 0.57 -2.01
N ASP A 159 6.76 0.86 -1.23
CA ASP A 159 5.37 0.52 -1.55
C ASP A 159 4.72 1.65 -2.37
N LEU A 160 5.18 2.91 -2.19
CA LEU A 160 4.65 4.09 -2.87
C LEU A 160 5.75 5.13 -3.12
N ILE A 161 5.70 5.81 -4.25
CA ILE A 161 6.43 7.06 -4.53
C ILE A 161 5.37 8.15 -4.57
N SER A 162 5.58 9.29 -3.91
CA SER A 162 4.58 10.36 -3.92
C SER A 162 5.19 11.74 -4.04
N LYS A 163 4.48 12.67 -4.67
CA LYS A 163 4.81 14.09 -4.64
C LYS A 163 4.00 14.75 -3.54
N ASN A 164 4.68 15.16 -2.48
CA ASN A 164 4.02 15.82 -1.35
C ASN A 164 3.37 17.13 -1.82
N LYS A 165 2.04 17.19 -1.74
CA LYS A 165 1.24 18.33 -2.24
C LYS A 165 1.60 19.67 -1.59
N GLN A 166 2.18 19.66 -0.39
CA GLN A 166 2.52 20.87 0.36
C GLN A 166 3.96 21.33 0.08
N SER A 167 4.93 20.41 0.07
CA SER A 167 6.35 20.74 -0.12
C SER A 167 6.82 20.63 -1.58
N ASN A 168 6.02 20.01 -2.45
CA ASN A 168 6.39 19.59 -3.81
C ASN A 168 7.60 18.64 -3.89
N ILE A 169 8.00 18.03 -2.78
CA ILE A 169 9.11 17.08 -2.73
C ILE A 169 8.59 15.68 -3.10
N VAL A 170 9.36 14.96 -3.92
CA VAL A 170 9.13 13.53 -4.19
C VAL A 170 9.71 12.70 -3.05
N GLU A 171 8.87 11.85 -2.48
CA GLU A 171 9.12 11.00 -1.32
C GLU A 171 9.01 9.52 -1.70
N TYR A 172 9.96 8.70 -1.25
CA TYR A 172 9.92 7.24 -1.39
C TYR A 172 9.42 6.62 -0.09
N GLN A 173 8.33 5.86 -0.17
CA GLN A 173 7.55 5.52 1.01
C GLN A 173 7.41 4.01 1.19
N GLN A 174 7.62 3.55 2.43
CA GLN A 174 7.18 2.25 2.88
C GLN A 174 5.87 2.41 3.65
N LEU A 175 4.80 1.77 3.19
CA LEU A 175 3.47 1.91 3.76
C LEU A 175 3.14 0.72 4.65
N LYS A 176 2.57 1.00 5.81
CA LYS A 176 2.08 0.00 6.76
C LYS A 176 0.67 0.36 7.21
N THR A 177 -0.05 -0.61 7.78
CA THR A 177 -1.41 -0.36 8.25
C THR A 177 -1.42 0.59 9.46
N LYS A 178 -0.61 0.31 10.49
CA LYS A 178 -0.54 1.09 11.74
C LYS A 178 0.88 1.15 12.31
N HIS A 179 1.10 1.96 13.34
CA HIS A 179 2.43 2.28 13.89
C HIS A 179 3.26 1.09 14.37
N ASP A 180 2.60 0.07 14.93
CA ASP A 180 3.19 -1.13 15.54
C ASP A 180 3.16 -2.34 14.60
N THR A 181 3.01 -2.12 13.29
CA THR A 181 2.98 -3.21 12.29
C THR A 181 4.33 -3.94 12.19
N LEU A 182 5.45 -3.24 12.39
CA LEU A 182 6.78 -3.87 12.33
C LEU A 182 7.13 -4.56 13.63
N THR A 183 7.63 -5.79 13.52
CA THR A 183 8.33 -6.48 14.62
C THR A 183 9.78 -6.00 14.71
N GLY A 184 10.41 -6.17 15.87
CA GLY A 184 11.78 -5.68 16.11
C GLY A 184 12.83 -6.19 15.11
N SER A 185 12.67 -7.40 14.58
CA SER A 185 13.58 -7.98 13.57
C SER A 185 13.43 -7.36 12.17
N GLN A 186 12.32 -6.67 11.90
CA GLN A 186 12.06 -6.07 10.59
C GLN A 186 12.58 -4.64 10.48
N LYS A 187 12.85 -3.96 11.61
CA LYS A 187 13.28 -2.56 11.64
C LYS A 187 14.56 -2.32 10.83
N GLY A 188 15.63 -3.06 11.14
CA GLY A 188 16.94 -2.85 10.48
C GLY A 188 16.86 -3.06 8.97
N ARG A 189 16.05 -4.02 8.55
CA ARG A 189 15.76 -4.26 7.13
C ARG A 189 15.04 -3.07 6.49
N SER A 190 13.96 -2.58 7.09
CA SER A 190 13.24 -1.41 6.59
C SER A 190 14.13 -0.18 6.45
N VAL A 191 15.05 0.05 7.39
CA VAL A 191 16.03 1.14 7.29
C VAL A 191 16.95 0.94 6.08
N SER A 192 17.57 -0.25 5.95
CA SER A 192 18.49 -0.53 4.84
C SER A 192 17.85 -0.49 3.45
N GLU A 193 16.55 -0.80 3.37
CA GLU A 193 15.79 -0.74 2.12
C GLU A 193 15.39 0.71 1.79
N LEU A 194 15.04 1.54 2.79
CA LEU A 194 14.58 2.92 2.55
C LEU A 194 15.72 3.94 2.40
N GLU A 195 16.82 3.80 3.16
CA GLU A 195 17.87 4.82 3.25
C GLU A 195 18.62 5.08 1.93
N ILE A 196 18.50 4.16 0.97
CA ILE A 196 19.12 4.28 -0.36
C ILE A 196 18.33 5.21 -1.31
N HIS A 197 17.13 5.64 -0.92
CA HIS A 197 16.24 6.45 -1.74
C HIS A 197 16.29 7.92 -1.33
N GLU A 198 15.95 8.82 -2.26
CA GLU A 198 15.81 10.24 -1.96
C GLU A 198 14.54 10.48 -1.12
N ASN A 199 14.65 11.33 -0.09
CA ASN A 199 13.55 11.69 0.81
C ASN A 199 12.71 10.47 1.28
N PRO A 200 13.33 9.49 1.96
CA PRO A 200 12.63 8.31 2.40
C PRO A 200 11.63 8.66 3.50
N VAL A 201 10.46 8.03 3.49
CA VAL A 201 9.44 8.23 4.53
C VAL A 201 8.86 6.88 4.94
N PHE A 202 8.70 6.67 6.24
CA PHE A 202 8.00 5.52 6.77
C PHE A 202 6.56 5.90 7.14
N CYS A 203 5.58 5.32 6.46
CA CYS A 203 4.20 5.75 6.52
C CYS A 203 3.30 4.70 7.18
N ALA A 204 2.29 5.15 7.92
CA ALA A 204 1.20 4.30 8.40
C ALA A 204 -0.17 4.84 7.93
N CYS A 205 -1.05 3.96 7.45
CA CYS A 205 -2.39 4.33 6.99
C CYS A 205 -3.26 4.89 8.12
N PHE A 206 -3.07 4.37 9.34
CA PHE A 206 -3.81 4.74 10.54
C PHE A 206 -2.88 5.12 11.68
N SER A 207 -3.25 6.17 12.43
CA SER A 207 -2.52 6.63 13.61
C SER A 207 -2.91 5.83 14.86
N LEU A 208 -2.71 4.51 14.82
CA LEU A 208 -3.10 3.59 15.89
C LEU A 208 -1.86 2.93 16.53
N GLY A 209 -1.87 2.81 17.85
CA GLY A 209 -0.76 2.22 18.62
C GLY A 209 0.46 3.13 18.74
N GLY A 210 1.53 2.61 19.34
CA GLY A 210 2.83 3.28 19.42
C GLY A 210 3.75 2.89 18.26
N TRP A 211 4.66 3.79 17.87
CA TRP A 211 5.64 3.49 16.83
C TRP A 211 6.66 2.45 17.27
N THR A 212 6.78 1.37 16.49
CA THR A 212 7.89 0.41 16.63
C THR A 212 9.04 0.71 15.67
N PHE A 213 8.78 1.42 14.57
CA PHE A 213 9.81 2.00 13.72
C PHE A 213 10.30 3.33 14.30
N ASN A 214 11.61 3.53 14.39
CA ASN A 214 12.21 4.81 14.79
C ASN A 214 13.61 4.92 14.22
N ASP A 215 13.85 5.89 13.36
CA ASP A 215 15.14 6.18 12.76
C ASP A 215 15.32 7.70 12.67
N PRO A 216 16.51 8.26 12.99
CA PRO A 216 16.71 9.70 12.97
C PRO A 216 16.68 10.31 11.57
N ASN A 217 16.93 9.51 10.52
CA ASN A 217 17.05 10.00 9.15
C ASN A 217 15.81 9.72 8.30
N ILE A 218 14.96 8.78 8.73
CA ILE A 218 13.73 8.41 8.02
C ILE A 218 12.53 8.95 8.80
N PRO A 219 11.92 10.08 8.38
CA PRO A 219 10.72 10.62 9.00
C PRO A 219 9.56 9.61 8.98
N ARG A 220 8.68 9.76 9.96
CA ARG A 220 7.47 8.94 10.10
C ARG A 220 6.25 9.80 9.99
N ILE A 221 5.25 9.33 9.25
CA ILE A 221 3.97 10.01 9.09
C ILE A 221 2.83 9.00 9.19
N SER A 222 1.64 9.46 9.58
CA SER A 222 0.51 8.54 9.74
C SER A 222 -0.84 9.21 9.56
N GLY A 223 -1.86 8.38 9.25
CA GLY A 223 -3.26 8.78 9.30
C GLY A 223 -3.49 10.07 8.50
N PRO A 224 -4.16 11.09 9.07
CA PRO A 224 -4.46 12.33 8.37
C PRO A 224 -3.24 12.97 7.69
N GLU A 225 -2.06 12.93 8.32
CA GLU A 225 -0.86 13.53 7.74
C GLU A 225 -0.46 12.85 6.42
N PHE A 226 -0.42 11.52 6.40
CA PHE A 226 -0.07 10.74 5.21
C PHE A 226 -1.06 11.00 4.07
N TRP A 227 -2.36 10.83 4.34
CA TRP A 227 -3.39 10.94 3.30
C TRP A 227 -3.50 12.38 2.74
N ASN A 228 -3.31 13.40 3.58
CA ASN A 228 -3.31 14.79 3.13
C ASN A 228 -2.11 15.14 2.24
N ARG A 229 -0.93 14.52 2.44
CA ARG A 229 0.23 14.73 1.56
C ARG A 229 -0.03 14.29 0.13
N ILE A 230 -0.84 13.25 -0.05
CA ILE A 230 -1.29 12.76 -1.35
C ILE A 230 -2.68 13.29 -1.73
N GLY A 231 -3.24 14.25 -1.00
CA GLY A 231 -4.48 14.94 -1.34
C GLY A 231 -5.77 14.13 -1.16
N ILE A 232 -5.74 12.99 -0.47
CA ILE A 232 -6.94 12.21 -0.13
C ILE A 232 -7.49 12.70 1.21
N ASP A 233 -8.78 13.06 1.23
CA ASP A 233 -9.50 13.47 2.45
C ASP A 233 -9.65 12.28 3.41
N TYR A 234 -8.87 12.29 4.51
CA TYR A 234 -8.75 11.17 5.44
C TYR A 234 -10.10 10.72 6.02
N PRO A 235 -11.00 11.60 6.50
CA PRO A 235 -12.37 11.23 6.88
C PRO A 235 -13.10 10.32 5.88
N ILE A 236 -13.02 10.58 4.58
CA ILE A 236 -13.69 9.74 3.56
C ILE A 236 -13.08 8.34 3.58
N PHE A 237 -11.75 8.27 3.55
CA PHE A 237 -11.03 7.00 3.61
C PHE A 237 -11.38 6.22 4.89
N GLU A 238 -11.31 6.88 6.04
CA GLU A 238 -11.54 6.25 7.35
C GLU A 238 -12.96 5.70 7.47
N ASP A 239 -13.99 6.45 7.05
CA ASP A 239 -15.38 6.02 7.11
C ASP A 239 -15.62 4.78 6.24
N LYS A 240 -15.06 4.77 5.03
CA LYS A 240 -15.15 3.62 4.11
C LYS A 240 -14.48 2.37 4.68
N VAL A 241 -13.31 2.52 5.31
CA VAL A 241 -12.61 1.41 5.95
C VAL A 241 -13.38 0.87 7.16
N LYS A 242 -13.91 1.74 8.01
CA LYS A 242 -14.74 1.33 9.15
C LYS A 242 -15.94 0.50 8.67
N SER A 243 -16.64 0.96 7.64
CA SER A 243 -17.76 0.22 7.05
C SER A 243 -17.32 -1.16 6.53
N LEU A 244 -16.22 -1.23 5.78
CA LEU A 244 -15.69 -2.50 5.27
C LEU A 244 -15.36 -3.49 6.39
N ILE A 245 -14.73 -3.03 7.48
CA ILE A 245 -14.35 -3.90 8.59
C ILE A 245 -15.59 -4.49 9.27
N VAL A 246 -16.61 -3.67 9.53
CA VAL A 246 -17.89 -4.13 10.12
C VAL A 246 -18.60 -5.11 9.17
N ASP A 247 -18.61 -4.84 7.87
CA ASP A 247 -19.20 -5.76 6.89
C ASP A 247 -18.49 -7.11 6.85
N LEU A 248 -17.15 -7.13 6.94
CA LEU A 248 -16.37 -8.36 6.97
C LEU A 248 -16.53 -9.12 8.29
N GLU A 249 -16.70 -8.42 9.42
CA GLU A 249 -17.06 -9.03 10.70
C GLU A 249 -18.42 -9.72 10.60
N ASN A 250 -19.43 -9.06 10.05
CA ASN A 250 -20.76 -9.63 9.85
C ASN A 250 -20.71 -10.89 8.98
N VAL A 251 -19.92 -10.87 7.89
CA VAL A 251 -19.68 -12.07 7.08
C VAL A 251 -19.01 -13.15 7.93
N PHE A 252 -17.95 -12.83 8.67
CA PHE A 252 -17.24 -13.81 9.50
C PHE A 252 -18.15 -14.46 10.54
N ILE A 253 -19.04 -13.70 11.17
CA ILE A 253 -20.02 -14.23 12.14
C ILE A 253 -21.00 -15.21 11.47
N ALA A 254 -21.41 -14.91 10.24
CA ALA A 254 -22.39 -15.71 9.49
C ALA A 254 -21.84 -17.01 8.87
N LEU A 255 -20.51 -17.17 8.75
CA LEU A 255 -19.87 -18.39 8.22
C LEU A 255 -20.06 -19.64 9.10
#